data_AF-A0A842JPX4-F1
#
_entry.id   AF-A0A842JPX4-F1
#
_cell.length_a   1.000
_cell.length_b   1.000
_cell.length_c   1.000
_cell.angle_alpha   90.00
_cell.angle_beta   90.00
_cell.angle_gamma   90.00
#
_symmetry.space_group_name_H-M   'P 1'
#
loop_
_entity.id
_entity.type
_entity.pdbx_description
1 polymer ?
#
loop_
_entity_poly.entity_id
_entity_poly.type
_entity_poly.pdbx_seq_one_letter_code
_entity_poly.pdbx_strand_id
1 'polypeptide(L)'
;MLAPERRSRADLVVAAGIALAVVVAITVVWFRSDARGTTSVTAAEPPAAAVTALTVPETLNPIWDSASPTTTAPLVVGGAVVTAEGGAVVGRDRMSGTELWRYERDLALCGVTASWDKVVAVYRDPRGCSQVTELDGGTGQRLAQRNSDADAEVSVTSDGTYVASVGDSRLELWRSDLVRTVEYGRVDAPVNPKKQPRSGCTLIDAGSSSTRLSVLERCPGEVADRLTVMNPSPKDNQEPEEYGSSVLAGVDAGVEGARILGVSGETTAVYLPAGKTSGPRIGLFDGTGNAVSEYALSGPVGSDTVTSTGSSVITWWTGSEVVSLGTSDLAPRWAFPGALGPGAVMAGDLLVPVDSGIAVLDLSTGALLRTIPVARDARTGPITTTVAGDVVLEQRADRVVALR
;
A
#
# COMPACT_ATOMS: atom_id res chain seq x y z
N MET A 1 -22.86 -51.61 29.99
CA MET A 1 -23.21 -51.06 28.67
C MET A 1 -24.64 -51.47 28.38
N LEU A 2 -25.57 -50.52 28.26
CA LEU A 2 -26.95 -50.82 27.90
C LEU A 2 -26.98 -51.53 26.54
N ALA A 3 -27.69 -52.65 26.44
CA ALA A 3 -27.90 -53.33 25.17
C ALA A 3 -28.73 -52.42 24.25
N PRO A 4 -28.36 -52.23 22.97
CA PRO A 4 -29.10 -51.36 22.07
C PRO A 4 -30.53 -51.88 21.90
N GLU A 5 -31.53 -51.03 22.16
CA GLU A 5 -32.96 -51.38 22.24
C GLU A 5 -33.53 -52.01 20.95
N ARG A 6 -32.84 -51.85 19.80
CA ARG A 6 -33.01 -52.64 18.57
C ARG A 6 -31.77 -52.46 17.70
N ARG A 7 -31.10 -53.56 17.32
CA ARG A 7 -30.03 -53.59 16.30
C ARG A 7 -30.55 -54.32 15.06
N SER A 8 -31.31 -53.63 14.21
CA SER A 8 -31.77 -54.20 12.94
C SER A 8 -30.68 -54.08 11.86
N ARG A 9 -30.78 -54.89 10.79
CA ARG A 9 -29.89 -54.74 9.61
C ARG A 9 -30.04 -53.37 8.95
N ALA A 10 -31.24 -52.79 9.01
CA ALA A 10 -31.50 -51.44 8.50
C ALA A 10 -30.71 -50.39 9.30
N ASP A 11 -30.70 -50.50 10.63
CA ASP A 11 -29.94 -49.57 11.49
C ASP A 11 -28.43 -49.62 11.20
N LEU A 12 -27.88 -50.82 10.91
CA LEU A 12 -26.47 -50.97 10.52
C LEU A 12 -26.17 -50.35 9.15
N VAL A 13 -27.06 -50.50 8.17
CA VAL A 13 -26.89 -49.89 6.84
C VAL A 13 -26.99 -48.36 6.94
N VAL A 14 -27.97 -47.85 7.68
CA VAL A 14 -28.12 -46.41 7.90
C VAL A 14 -26.92 -45.84 8.66
N ALA A 15 -26.47 -46.50 9.72
CA ALA A 15 -25.28 -46.08 10.46
C ALA A 15 -24.00 -46.09 9.58
N ALA A 16 -23.82 -47.13 8.76
CA ALA A 16 -22.71 -47.18 7.80
C ALA A 16 -22.80 -46.07 6.75
N GLY A 17 -24.01 -45.78 6.25
CA GLY A 17 -24.25 -44.67 5.32
C GLY A 17 -23.94 -43.31 5.93
N ILE A 18 -24.36 -43.06 7.17
CA ILE A 18 -24.03 -41.83 7.92
C ILE A 18 -22.52 -41.73 8.15
N ALA A 19 -21.87 -42.82 8.57
CA ALA A 19 -20.43 -42.83 8.78
C ALA A 19 -19.68 -42.50 7.48
N LEU A 20 -20.09 -43.08 6.35
CA LEU A 20 -19.53 -42.76 5.04
C LEU A 20 -19.75 -41.29 4.67
N ALA A 21 -20.96 -40.76 4.88
CA ALA A 21 -21.26 -39.36 4.60
C ALA A 21 -20.41 -38.40 5.45
N VAL A 22 -20.19 -38.71 6.73
CA VAL A 22 -19.32 -37.95 7.62
C VAL A 22 -17.86 -38.00 7.13
N VAL A 23 -17.35 -39.18 6.76
CA VAL A 23 -15.99 -39.32 6.20
C VAL A 23 -15.83 -38.51 4.92
N VAL A 24 -16.80 -38.55 4.01
CA VAL A 24 -16.80 -37.75 2.78
C VAL A 24 -16.82 -36.26 3.11
N ALA A 25 -17.68 -35.82 4.03
CA ALA A 25 -17.76 -34.41 4.44
C ALA A 25 -16.43 -33.92 5.04
N ILE A 26 -15.83 -34.67 5.96
CA ILE A 26 -14.52 -34.35 6.56
C ILE A 26 -13.45 -34.27 5.47
N THR A 27 -13.44 -35.22 4.54
CA THR A 27 -12.46 -35.27 3.44
C THR A 27 -12.60 -34.04 2.53
N VAL A 28 -13.82 -33.69 2.13
CA VAL A 28 -14.09 -32.51 1.30
C VAL A 28 -13.70 -31.22 2.02
N VAL A 29 -14.06 -31.08 3.30
CA VAL A 29 -13.69 -29.91 4.12
C VAL A 29 -12.17 -29.81 4.23
N TRP A 30 -11.47 -30.90 4.50
CA TRP A 30 -10.01 -30.90 4.60
C TRP A 30 -9.33 -30.52 3.30
N PHE A 31 -9.75 -31.10 2.17
CA PHE A 31 -9.18 -30.80 0.85
C PHE A 31 -9.47 -29.37 0.38
N ARG A 32 -10.56 -28.75 0.84
CA ARG A 32 -10.93 -27.37 0.50
C ARG A 32 -10.62 -26.35 1.60
N SER A 33 -9.95 -26.76 2.68
CA SER A 33 -9.68 -25.86 3.79
C SER A 33 -8.52 -24.92 3.48
N ASP A 34 -8.70 -23.63 3.78
CA ASP A 34 -7.63 -22.63 3.72
C ASP A 34 -6.42 -23.04 4.56
N ALA A 35 -6.65 -23.76 5.66
CA ALA A 35 -5.59 -24.29 6.51
C ALA A 35 -4.65 -25.24 5.76
N ARG A 36 -5.16 -26.04 4.82
CA ARG A 36 -4.35 -26.94 3.98
C ARG A 36 -3.62 -26.18 2.87
N GLY A 37 -4.25 -25.14 2.33
CA GLY A 37 -3.67 -24.26 1.30
C GLY A 37 -2.66 -23.23 1.84
N THR A 38 -2.35 -23.27 3.14
CA THR A 38 -1.51 -22.27 3.79
C THR A 38 -0.25 -22.89 4.41
N THR A 39 0.91 -22.35 4.06
CA THR A 39 2.18 -22.57 4.77
C THR A 39 2.43 -21.39 5.71
N SER A 40 2.69 -21.66 6.98
CA SER A 40 2.95 -20.64 8.00
C SER A 40 4.15 -21.07 8.84
N VAL A 41 5.30 -20.48 8.56
CA VAL A 41 6.56 -20.69 9.29
C VAL A 41 6.88 -19.38 10.00
N THR A 42 6.87 -19.40 11.34
CA THR A 42 7.15 -18.22 12.16
C THR A 42 8.59 -18.26 12.67
N ALA A 43 9.21 -17.10 12.81
CA ALA A 43 10.47 -17.00 13.54
C ALA A 43 10.22 -17.24 15.04
N ALA A 44 11.16 -17.88 15.73
CA ALA A 44 11.03 -18.14 17.17
C ALA A 44 11.15 -16.85 18.00
N GLU A 45 11.98 -15.92 17.54
CA GLU A 45 12.21 -14.61 18.13
C GLU A 45 12.27 -13.57 17.01
N PRO A 46 11.83 -12.32 17.27
CA PRO A 46 11.94 -11.25 16.29
C PRO A 46 13.42 -10.92 16.01
N PRO A 47 13.78 -10.54 14.78
CA PRO A 47 15.14 -10.12 14.47
C PRO A 47 15.50 -8.85 15.24
N ALA A 48 16.80 -8.64 15.44
CA ALA A 48 17.29 -7.45 16.10
C ALA A 48 16.85 -6.19 15.34
N ALA A 49 16.27 -5.22 16.04
CA ALA A 49 15.87 -3.95 15.47
C ALA A 49 17.06 -3.28 14.75
N ALA A 50 16.78 -2.61 13.63
CA ALA A 50 17.78 -1.83 12.94
C ALA A 50 18.16 -0.61 13.78
N VAL A 51 19.46 -0.42 14.04
CA VAL A 51 19.97 0.78 14.69
C VAL A 51 19.97 1.91 13.67
N THR A 52 19.35 3.05 13.98
CA THR A 52 19.34 4.22 13.10
C THR A 52 20.77 4.62 12.72
N ALA A 53 21.04 4.73 11.42
CA ALA A 53 22.34 5.19 10.95
C ALA A 53 22.60 6.65 11.37
N LEU A 54 23.79 6.90 11.88
CA LEU A 54 24.26 8.23 12.29
C LEU A 54 25.02 8.96 11.17
N THR A 55 25.40 8.23 10.12
CA THR A 55 26.15 8.75 8.97
C THR A 55 25.72 8.02 7.70
N VAL A 56 25.76 8.72 6.57
CA VAL A 56 25.61 8.10 5.26
C VAL A 56 26.91 7.37 4.86
N PRO A 57 26.89 6.09 4.44
CA PRO A 57 28.08 5.36 4.00
C PRO A 57 28.85 6.06 2.87
N GLU A 58 30.17 5.85 2.80
CA GLU A 58 30.98 6.37 1.68
C GLU A 58 30.88 5.54 0.41
N THR A 59 30.59 4.25 0.57
CA THR A 59 30.45 3.27 -0.50
C THR A 59 29.25 2.39 -0.21
N LEU A 60 28.62 1.88 -1.26
CA LEU A 60 27.50 0.94 -1.14
C LEU A 60 27.70 -0.19 -2.15
N ASN A 61 27.77 -1.42 -1.66
CA ASN A 61 27.89 -2.61 -2.49
C ASN A 61 26.67 -3.52 -2.30
N PRO A 62 26.19 -4.19 -3.37
CA PRO A 62 25.16 -5.20 -3.24
C PRO A 62 25.59 -6.32 -2.29
N ILE A 63 24.74 -6.65 -1.32
CA ILE A 63 24.97 -7.73 -0.36
C ILE A 63 24.04 -8.93 -0.61
N TRP A 64 22.82 -8.69 -1.07
CA TRP A 64 21.87 -9.71 -1.53
C TRP A 64 20.74 -9.08 -2.34
N ASP A 65 20.00 -9.91 -3.06
CA ASP A 65 18.76 -9.52 -3.75
C ASP A 65 17.72 -10.65 -3.74
N SER A 66 16.45 -10.30 -3.91
CA SER A 66 15.33 -11.26 -3.95
C SER A 66 14.22 -10.76 -4.87
N ALA A 67 13.47 -11.69 -5.47
CA ALA A 67 12.22 -11.37 -6.13
C ALA A 67 11.20 -10.82 -5.13
N SER A 68 10.44 -9.83 -5.57
CA SER A 68 9.36 -9.15 -4.85
C SER A 68 8.45 -8.38 -5.84
N PRO A 69 7.83 -9.04 -6.83
CA PRO A 69 6.99 -8.39 -7.85
C PRO A 69 5.72 -7.74 -7.29
N THR A 70 5.27 -8.13 -6.10
CA THR A 70 4.05 -7.61 -5.50
C THR A 70 4.28 -6.33 -4.68
N THR A 71 5.52 -6.04 -4.28
CA THR A 71 5.85 -4.79 -3.57
C THR A 71 6.25 -3.71 -4.56
N THR A 72 5.79 -2.48 -4.31
CA THR A 72 6.18 -1.29 -5.09
C THR A 72 7.30 -0.49 -4.43
N ALA A 73 7.59 -0.77 -3.16
CA ALA A 73 8.73 -0.25 -2.43
C ALA A 73 9.27 -1.27 -1.42
N PRO A 74 10.55 -1.19 -1.03
CA PRO A 74 11.08 -2.11 -0.03
C PRO A 74 10.38 -1.90 1.30
N LEU A 75 9.79 -2.98 1.82
CA LEU A 75 9.08 -2.97 3.10
C LEU A 75 10.04 -3.41 4.20
N VAL A 76 10.22 -2.57 5.21
CA VAL A 76 11.04 -2.87 6.40
C VAL A 76 10.17 -2.72 7.63
N VAL A 77 9.94 -3.81 8.35
CA VAL A 77 9.03 -3.83 9.50
C VAL A 77 9.45 -4.91 10.48
N GLY A 78 9.35 -4.62 11.78
CA GLY A 78 9.76 -5.56 12.83
C GLY A 78 11.22 -6.01 12.74
N GLY A 79 12.10 -5.22 12.11
CA GLY A 79 13.51 -5.55 11.89
C GLY A 79 13.82 -6.47 10.69
N ALA A 80 12.79 -6.96 9.99
CA ALA A 80 12.91 -7.77 8.79
C ALA A 80 12.69 -6.93 7.52
N VAL A 81 13.27 -7.37 6.41
CA VAL A 81 12.93 -6.91 5.05
C VAL A 81 11.89 -7.84 4.47
N VAL A 82 10.74 -7.31 4.06
CA VAL A 82 9.62 -8.11 3.58
C VAL A 82 9.61 -8.11 2.06
N THR A 83 9.57 -9.32 1.49
CA THR A 83 9.40 -9.56 0.06
C THR A 83 8.12 -10.32 -0.21
N ALA A 84 7.49 -10.07 -1.35
CA ALA A 84 6.21 -10.69 -1.71
C ALA A 84 6.17 -11.14 -3.18
N GLU A 85 5.86 -12.42 -3.40
CA GLU A 85 5.81 -13.05 -4.72
C GLU A 85 4.73 -14.13 -4.77
N GLY A 86 3.88 -14.10 -5.81
CA GLY A 86 2.82 -15.08 -5.99
C GLY A 86 1.81 -15.04 -4.85
N GLY A 87 1.82 -16.06 -3.99
CA GLY A 87 1.02 -16.13 -2.76
C GLY A 87 1.84 -16.02 -1.47
N ALA A 88 3.16 -15.81 -1.58
CA ALA A 88 4.10 -15.82 -0.48
C ALA A 88 4.47 -14.41 -0.02
N VAL A 89 4.48 -14.22 1.29
CA VAL A 89 5.02 -13.05 2.00
C VAL A 89 6.11 -13.58 2.93
N VAL A 90 7.33 -13.07 2.75
CA VAL A 90 8.53 -13.61 3.37
C VAL A 90 9.29 -12.48 4.07
N GLY A 91 9.57 -12.67 5.37
CA GLY A 91 10.47 -11.80 6.12
C GLY A 91 11.90 -12.30 6.02
N ARG A 92 12.81 -11.40 5.69
CA ARG A 92 14.22 -11.70 5.44
C ARG A 92 15.11 -10.92 6.39
N ASP A 93 16.23 -11.52 6.74
CA ASP A 93 17.31 -10.82 7.42
C ASP A 93 17.87 -9.71 6.53
N ARG A 94 17.99 -8.50 7.07
CA ARG A 94 18.44 -7.32 6.31
C ARG A 94 19.88 -7.44 5.80
N MET A 95 20.72 -8.25 6.44
CA MET A 95 22.14 -8.37 6.16
C MET A 95 22.44 -9.52 5.19
N SER A 96 21.82 -10.68 5.40
CA SER A 96 22.10 -11.89 4.62
C SER A 96 21.03 -12.23 3.59
N GLY A 97 19.84 -11.61 3.66
CA GLY A 97 18.69 -11.95 2.82
C GLY A 97 18.06 -13.32 3.16
N THR A 98 18.55 -13.99 4.20
CA THR A 98 18.04 -15.29 4.64
C THR A 98 16.61 -15.16 5.13
N GLU A 99 15.77 -16.12 4.77
CA GLU A 99 14.39 -16.20 5.25
C GLU A 99 14.34 -16.44 6.76
N LEU A 100 13.65 -15.55 7.47
CA LEU A 100 13.40 -15.64 8.91
C LEU A 100 12.03 -16.26 9.19
N TRP A 101 11.04 -15.90 8.38
CA TRP A 101 9.67 -16.39 8.46
C TRP A 101 9.01 -16.34 7.08
N ARG A 102 7.96 -17.15 6.91
CA ARG A 102 7.19 -17.24 5.67
C ARG A 102 5.72 -17.48 5.95
N TYR A 103 4.90 -16.71 5.27
CA TYR A 103 3.48 -16.94 5.16
C TYR A 103 3.10 -17.07 3.69
N GLU A 104 2.57 -18.21 3.29
CA GLU A 104 2.24 -18.49 1.89
C GLU A 104 0.87 -19.14 1.79
N ARG A 105 0.09 -18.70 0.81
CA ARG A 105 -1.22 -19.24 0.50
C ARG A 105 -1.29 -19.69 -0.95
N ASP A 106 -2.18 -20.62 -1.24
CA ASP A 106 -2.58 -21.02 -2.59
C ASP A 106 -3.50 -20.00 -3.28
N LEU A 107 -3.32 -18.72 -2.98
CA LEU A 107 -4.04 -17.58 -3.54
C LEU A 107 -3.03 -16.53 -4.03
N ALA A 108 -3.35 -15.85 -5.12
CA ALA A 108 -2.53 -14.75 -5.61
C ALA A 108 -2.64 -13.54 -4.68
N LEU A 109 -1.52 -12.87 -4.41
CA LEU A 109 -1.50 -11.58 -3.74
C LEU A 109 -1.98 -10.48 -4.69
N CYS A 110 -2.84 -9.61 -4.19
CA CYS A 110 -3.22 -8.36 -4.82
C CYS A 110 -2.31 -7.20 -4.42
N GLY A 111 -1.82 -7.23 -3.17
CA GLY A 111 -0.99 -6.15 -2.64
C GLY A 111 -0.49 -6.51 -1.25
N VAL A 112 0.64 -5.90 -0.89
CA VAL A 112 1.26 -6.03 0.43
C VAL A 112 1.73 -4.65 0.86
N THR A 113 1.41 -4.28 2.10
CA THR A 113 1.89 -3.04 2.73
C THR A 113 2.34 -3.31 4.16
N ALA A 114 3.01 -2.34 4.77
CA ALA A 114 3.43 -2.39 6.17
C ALA A 114 2.80 -1.24 6.95
N SER A 115 2.26 -1.55 8.14
CA SER A 115 1.72 -0.57 9.07
C SER A 115 1.62 -1.17 10.46
N TRP A 116 1.69 -0.34 11.51
CA TRP A 116 1.51 -0.78 12.91
C TRP A 116 2.47 -1.89 13.37
N ASP A 117 3.71 -1.91 12.86
CA ASP A 117 4.69 -3.00 13.04
C ASP A 117 4.24 -4.36 12.46
N LYS A 118 3.27 -4.35 11.56
CA LYS A 118 2.69 -5.51 10.89
C LYS A 118 2.86 -5.42 9.38
N VAL A 119 2.78 -6.58 8.75
CA VAL A 119 2.56 -6.70 7.31
C VAL A 119 1.08 -6.97 7.06
N VAL A 120 0.46 -6.22 6.16
CA VAL A 120 -0.91 -6.44 5.71
C VAL A 120 -0.85 -7.04 4.30
N ALA A 121 -1.22 -8.31 4.19
CA ALA A 121 -1.22 -9.06 2.94
C ALA A 121 -2.65 -9.25 2.43
N VAL A 122 -2.92 -8.79 1.21
CA VAL A 122 -4.25 -8.89 0.57
C VAL A 122 -4.20 -9.92 -0.55
N TYR A 123 -5.10 -10.90 -0.47
CA TYR A 123 -5.19 -12.05 -1.37
C TYR A 123 -6.48 -12.02 -2.19
N ARG A 124 -6.37 -12.49 -3.43
CA ARG A 124 -7.50 -12.63 -4.35
C ARG A 124 -8.27 -13.91 -4.09
N ASP A 125 -9.59 -13.80 -4.00
CA ASP A 125 -10.53 -14.92 -4.02
C ASP A 125 -11.70 -14.62 -4.98
N PRO A 126 -12.74 -15.47 -5.10
CA PRO A 126 -13.87 -15.22 -6.00
C PRO A 126 -14.64 -13.89 -5.78
N ARG A 127 -14.42 -13.19 -4.65
CA ARG A 127 -14.99 -11.88 -4.30
C ARG A 127 -14.04 -10.71 -4.61
N GLY A 128 -12.96 -10.96 -5.37
CA GLY A 128 -11.91 -9.97 -5.65
C GLY A 128 -10.75 -10.03 -4.65
N CYS A 129 -10.06 -8.91 -4.44
CA CYS A 129 -8.97 -8.74 -3.48
C CYS A 129 -9.48 -8.68 -2.03
N SER A 130 -10.08 -9.78 -1.61
CA SER A 130 -11.02 -9.88 -0.51
C SER A 130 -10.38 -10.29 0.81
N GLN A 131 -9.39 -11.19 0.77
CA GLN A 131 -8.87 -11.82 1.98
C GLN A 131 -7.62 -11.12 2.48
N VAL A 132 -7.70 -10.55 3.67
CA VAL A 132 -6.64 -9.78 4.31
C VAL A 132 -6.12 -10.56 5.50
N THR A 133 -4.80 -10.68 5.59
CA THR A 133 -4.12 -11.26 6.76
C THR A 133 -3.07 -10.29 7.26
N GLU A 134 -3.15 -9.95 8.54
CA GLU A 134 -2.07 -9.28 9.26
C GLU A 134 -1.06 -10.32 9.74
N LEU A 135 0.22 -10.00 9.54
CA LEU A 135 1.35 -10.75 10.05
C LEU A 135 2.17 -9.82 10.94
N ASP A 136 2.61 -10.31 12.09
CA ASP A 136 3.66 -9.65 12.86
C ASP A 136 4.91 -9.48 11.99
N GLY A 137 5.43 -8.25 11.87
CA GLY A 137 6.51 -7.97 10.93
C GLY A 137 7.84 -8.65 11.28
N GLY A 138 8.09 -8.90 12.57
CA GLY A 138 9.33 -9.53 13.02
C GLY A 138 9.29 -11.05 12.93
N THR A 139 8.14 -11.66 13.21
CA THR A 139 8.01 -13.11 13.38
C THR A 139 7.18 -13.82 12.33
N GLY A 140 6.39 -13.09 11.53
CA GLY A 140 5.44 -13.66 10.57
C GLY A 140 4.23 -14.32 11.22
N GLN A 141 4.02 -14.15 12.52
CA GLN A 141 2.86 -14.69 13.23
C GLN A 141 1.57 -14.05 12.71
N ARG A 142 0.57 -14.86 12.34
CA ARG A 142 -0.76 -14.35 11.99
C ARG A 142 -1.41 -13.64 13.17
N LEU A 143 -1.95 -12.46 12.91
CA LEU A 143 -2.68 -11.62 13.87
C LEU A 143 -4.16 -11.55 13.48
N ALA A 144 -4.66 -10.38 13.07
CA ALA A 144 -6.02 -10.22 12.60
C ALA A 144 -6.19 -10.75 11.17
N GLN A 145 -7.40 -11.18 10.84
CA GLN A 145 -7.78 -11.56 9.49
C GLN A 145 -9.16 -11.01 9.17
N ARG A 146 -9.40 -10.74 7.89
CA ARG A 146 -10.66 -10.22 7.40
C ARG A 146 -10.92 -10.69 5.98
N ASN A 147 -12.21 -10.91 5.67
CA ASN A 147 -12.68 -11.03 4.30
C ASN A 147 -13.69 -9.90 4.01
N SER A 148 -13.53 -9.23 2.87
CA SER A 148 -14.45 -8.19 2.38
C SER A 148 -14.82 -8.47 0.93
N ASP A 149 -15.96 -7.96 0.47
CA ASP A 149 -16.14 -7.79 -0.98
C ASP A 149 -15.16 -6.71 -1.47
N ALA A 150 -14.52 -6.91 -2.62
CA ALA A 150 -13.52 -6.00 -3.15
C ALA A 150 -13.50 -6.03 -4.69
N ASP A 151 -12.82 -5.06 -5.29
CA ASP A 151 -12.50 -5.15 -6.71
C ASP A 151 -11.47 -6.25 -6.99
N ALA A 152 -11.40 -6.69 -8.25
CA ALA A 152 -10.44 -7.71 -8.65
C ALA A 152 -8.99 -7.23 -8.55
N GLU A 153 -8.76 -5.93 -8.65
CA GLU A 153 -7.47 -5.25 -8.50
C GLU A 153 -7.66 -4.08 -7.54
N VAL A 154 -6.69 -3.91 -6.64
CA VAL A 154 -6.70 -2.83 -5.64
C VAL A 154 -5.28 -2.32 -5.42
N SER A 155 -5.13 -1.04 -5.13
CA SER A 155 -3.95 -0.50 -4.46
C SER A 155 -4.12 -0.62 -2.95
N VAL A 156 -3.03 -0.93 -2.25
CA VAL A 156 -3.02 -1.07 -0.78
C VAL A 156 -1.95 -0.15 -0.21
N THR A 157 -2.38 0.91 0.45
CA THR A 157 -1.50 1.98 0.94
C THR A 157 -1.77 2.26 2.41
N SER A 158 -0.74 2.67 3.17
CA SER A 158 -0.90 3.09 4.56
C SER A 158 -0.43 4.52 4.78
N ASP A 159 -1.12 5.23 5.66
CA ASP A 159 -0.71 6.52 6.21
C ASP A 159 -0.12 6.40 7.64
N GLY A 160 0.03 5.16 8.15
CA GLY A 160 0.44 4.83 9.52
C GLY A 160 -0.69 4.78 10.57
N THR A 161 -1.86 5.35 10.26
CA THR A 161 -3.08 5.28 11.08
C THR A 161 -4.06 4.26 10.50
N TYR A 162 -4.27 4.32 9.20
CA TYR A 162 -5.16 3.48 8.41
C TYR A 162 -4.39 2.76 7.30
N VAL A 163 -4.97 1.66 6.84
CA VAL A 163 -4.64 1.02 5.56
C VAL A 163 -5.84 1.19 4.65
N ALA A 164 -5.62 1.76 3.48
CA ALA A 164 -6.61 1.89 2.42
C ALA A 164 -6.45 0.75 1.42
N SER A 165 -7.56 0.13 1.06
CA SER A 165 -7.69 -0.79 -0.07
C SER A 165 -8.60 -0.15 -1.09
N VAL A 166 -8.05 0.25 -2.23
CA VAL A 166 -8.73 1.09 -3.23
C VAL A 166 -8.74 0.37 -4.56
N GLY A 167 -9.93 0.02 -5.05
CA GLY A 167 -10.15 -0.39 -6.43
C GLY A 167 -10.98 0.64 -7.18
N ASP A 168 -11.16 0.43 -8.48
CA ASP A 168 -11.85 1.35 -9.39
C ASP A 168 -13.30 1.66 -9.00
N SER A 169 -13.96 0.79 -8.25
CA SER A 169 -15.37 0.96 -7.87
C SER A 169 -15.61 0.92 -6.37
N ARG A 170 -14.64 0.44 -5.58
CA ARG A 170 -14.81 0.22 -4.14
C ARG A 170 -13.56 0.56 -3.35
N LEU A 171 -13.75 1.24 -2.23
CA LEU A 171 -12.72 1.57 -1.26
C LEU A 171 -13.11 1.07 0.13
N GLU A 172 -12.14 0.49 0.84
CA GLU A 172 -12.24 0.27 2.27
C GLU A 172 -11.06 0.92 3.02
N LEU A 173 -11.35 1.50 4.18
CA LEU A 173 -10.33 1.84 5.19
C LEU A 173 -10.37 0.85 6.34
N TRP A 174 -9.19 0.43 6.78
CA TRP A 174 -9.01 -0.43 7.93
C TRP A 174 -8.12 0.23 8.98
N ARG A 175 -8.47 0.03 10.25
CA ARG A 175 -7.59 0.35 11.38
C ARG A 175 -6.70 -0.84 11.73
N SER A 176 -5.86 -0.69 12.76
CA SER A 176 -4.83 -1.64 13.18
C SER A 176 -5.28 -3.03 13.65
N ASP A 177 -6.57 -3.34 13.65
CA ASP A 177 -7.14 -4.66 13.95
C ASP A 177 -8.02 -5.18 12.81
N LEU A 178 -7.82 -4.63 11.61
CA LEU A 178 -8.58 -4.85 10.38
C LEU A 178 -10.07 -4.50 10.44
N VAL A 179 -10.56 -3.87 11.52
CA VAL A 179 -11.94 -3.36 11.55
C VAL A 179 -12.11 -2.26 10.50
N ARG A 180 -13.22 -2.34 9.75
CA ARG A 180 -13.55 -1.33 8.72
C ARG A 180 -13.95 -0.06 9.41
N THR A 181 -13.33 1.03 9.00
CA THR A 181 -13.77 2.36 9.40
C THR A 181 -14.58 3.03 8.30
N VAL A 182 -14.30 2.74 7.02
CA VAL A 182 -15.07 3.24 5.87
C VAL A 182 -15.27 2.16 4.81
N GLU A 183 -16.49 2.07 4.28
CA GLU A 183 -16.87 1.40 3.04
C GLU A 183 -17.42 2.46 2.08
N TYR A 184 -16.77 2.66 0.94
CA TYR A 184 -17.16 3.68 -0.04
C TYR A 184 -17.25 3.13 -1.47
N GLY A 185 -18.28 3.55 -2.22
CA GLY A 185 -18.47 3.21 -3.64
C GLY A 185 -19.48 2.08 -3.86
N ARG A 186 -19.08 1.03 -4.59
CA ARG A 186 -19.93 -0.14 -4.93
C ARG A 186 -20.30 -0.92 -3.67
N VAL A 187 -21.60 -1.18 -3.50
CA VAL A 187 -22.16 -2.07 -2.47
C VAL A 187 -23.18 -3.00 -3.11
N ASP A 188 -22.82 -4.28 -3.32
CA ASP A 188 -23.63 -5.22 -4.10
C ASP A 188 -24.90 -5.68 -3.38
N ALA A 189 -24.85 -5.80 -2.05
CA ALA A 189 -25.96 -6.22 -1.21
C ALA A 189 -26.18 -5.21 -0.07
N PRO A 190 -26.77 -4.04 -0.35
CA PRO A 190 -26.95 -3.01 0.67
C PRO A 190 -27.91 -3.48 1.77
N VAL A 191 -27.44 -3.46 3.02
CA VAL A 191 -28.29 -3.74 4.21
C VAL A 191 -29.34 -2.64 4.35
N ASN A 192 -28.89 -1.37 4.22
CA ASN A 192 -29.73 -0.19 4.22
C ASN A 192 -29.55 0.55 2.89
N PRO A 193 -30.64 0.85 2.15
CA PRO A 193 -30.53 1.60 0.90
C PRO A 193 -30.11 3.04 1.19
N LYS A 194 -29.44 3.67 0.20
CA LYS A 194 -29.07 5.10 0.20
C LYS A 194 -28.12 5.54 1.34
N LYS A 195 -27.24 4.65 1.81
CA LYS A 195 -26.20 4.98 2.79
C LYS A 195 -24.93 5.56 2.18
N GLN A 196 -24.63 5.21 0.93
CA GLN A 196 -23.47 5.71 0.21
C GLN A 196 -23.77 7.13 -0.34
N PRO A 197 -22.89 8.13 -0.11
CA PRO A 197 -23.15 9.49 -0.59
C PRO A 197 -23.06 9.58 -2.12
N ARG A 198 -22.25 8.71 -2.74
CA ARG A 198 -22.21 8.49 -4.19
C ARG A 198 -22.04 7.01 -4.51
N SER A 199 -22.52 6.64 -5.70
CA SER A 199 -22.28 5.34 -6.32
C SER A 199 -22.13 5.52 -7.82
N GLY A 200 -21.37 4.61 -8.45
CA GLY A 200 -21.15 4.62 -9.90
C GLY A 200 -20.07 5.56 -10.41
N CYS A 201 -19.28 6.19 -9.53
CA CYS A 201 -18.04 6.87 -9.90
C CYS A 201 -16.89 5.87 -9.98
N THR A 202 -15.93 6.14 -10.86
CA THR A 202 -14.64 5.43 -10.89
C THR A 202 -13.70 6.08 -9.89
N LEU A 203 -13.21 5.34 -8.90
CA LEU A 203 -12.23 5.82 -7.94
C LEU A 203 -10.85 5.83 -8.63
N ILE A 204 -10.22 7.00 -8.69
CA ILE A 204 -8.95 7.22 -9.40
C ILE A 204 -7.76 7.07 -8.47
N ASP A 205 -7.87 7.66 -7.27
CA ASP A 205 -6.83 7.63 -6.26
C ASP A 205 -7.44 7.92 -4.87
N ALA A 206 -6.79 7.48 -3.82
CA ALA A 206 -7.18 7.86 -2.46
C ALA A 206 -5.96 8.00 -1.55
N GLY A 207 -6.05 8.97 -0.63
CA GLY A 207 -5.08 9.14 0.44
C GLY A 207 -5.80 9.41 1.75
N SER A 208 -5.15 9.11 2.87
CA SER A 208 -5.72 9.37 4.17
C SER A 208 -4.71 10.00 5.13
N SER A 209 -5.25 10.62 6.17
CA SER A 209 -4.58 10.99 7.39
C SER A 209 -5.43 10.49 8.57
N SER A 210 -4.94 10.70 9.79
CA SER A 210 -5.74 10.45 11.00
C SER A 210 -7.07 11.22 11.08
N THR A 211 -7.25 12.30 10.31
CA THR A 211 -8.44 13.16 10.37
C THR A 211 -9.20 13.27 9.06
N ARG A 212 -8.65 12.86 7.92
CA ARG A 212 -9.27 12.97 6.60
C ARG A 212 -9.03 11.75 5.73
N LEU A 213 -10.06 11.33 4.99
CA LEU A 213 -9.96 10.47 3.82
C LEU A 213 -10.24 11.33 2.58
N SER A 214 -9.29 11.43 1.67
CA SER A 214 -9.48 12.11 0.38
C SER A 214 -9.57 11.08 -0.73
N VAL A 215 -10.58 11.21 -1.58
CA VAL A 215 -10.81 10.34 -2.73
C VAL A 215 -10.92 11.21 -3.97
N LEU A 216 -10.07 10.92 -4.94
CA LEU A 216 -10.16 11.46 -6.27
C LEU A 216 -11.02 10.49 -7.10
N GLU A 217 -12.12 10.97 -7.65
CA GLU A 217 -13.10 10.13 -8.34
C GLU A 217 -13.63 10.77 -9.62
N ARG A 218 -13.92 9.94 -10.61
CA ARG A 218 -14.54 10.34 -11.87
C ARG A 218 -15.99 9.89 -11.90
N CYS A 219 -16.90 10.86 -11.83
CA CYS A 219 -18.33 10.58 -11.80
C CYS A 219 -19.00 10.80 -13.15
N PRO A 220 -19.99 9.96 -13.53
CA PRO A 220 -20.73 10.13 -14.79
C PRO A 220 -21.38 11.50 -14.92
N GLY A 221 -21.19 12.16 -16.07
CA GLY A 221 -21.77 13.48 -16.37
C GLY A 221 -20.97 14.67 -15.84
N GLU A 222 -19.87 14.45 -15.12
CA GLU A 222 -18.96 15.50 -14.70
C GLU A 222 -17.90 15.79 -15.77
N VAL A 223 -17.44 17.04 -15.81
CA VAL A 223 -16.48 17.50 -16.83
C VAL A 223 -15.04 17.20 -16.49
N ALA A 224 -14.74 16.99 -15.20
CA ALA A 224 -13.41 16.69 -14.68
C ALA A 224 -13.54 15.76 -13.46
N ASP A 225 -12.40 15.24 -12.99
CA ASP A 225 -12.34 14.47 -11.75
C ASP A 225 -12.72 15.36 -10.54
N ARG A 226 -13.22 14.71 -9.49
CA ARG A 226 -13.73 15.32 -8.27
C ARG A 226 -12.87 14.93 -7.09
N LEU A 227 -12.63 15.88 -6.20
CA LEU A 227 -12.04 15.62 -4.90
C LEU A 227 -13.15 15.56 -3.84
N THR A 228 -13.28 14.40 -3.21
CA THR A 228 -14.19 14.15 -2.11
C THR A 228 -13.41 13.93 -0.83
N VAL A 229 -13.73 14.69 0.21
CA VAL A 229 -13.07 14.65 1.52
C VAL A 229 -14.07 14.15 2.56
N MET A 230 -13.72 13.06 3.25
CA MET A 230 -14.58 12.32 4.18
C MET A 230 -13.93 12.14 5.54
N ASN A 231 -14.77 11.84 6.53
CA ASN A 231 -14.35 11.32 7.82
C ASN A 231 -13.74 9.91 7.63
N PRO A 232 -12.49 9.67 8.06
CA PRO A 232 -11.87 8.34 7.93
C PRO A 232 -12.40 7.33 8.97
N SER A 233 -13.23 7.77 9.93
CA SER A 233 -13.85 6.93 10.95
C SER A 233 -15.23 7.47 11.38
N PRO A 234 -16.23 7.48 10.47
CA PRO A 234 -17.61 7.82 10.79
C PRO A 234 -18.19 6.86 11.85
N LYS A 235 -19.35 7.22 12.42
CA LYS A 235 -20.01 6.37 13.43
C LYS A 235 -20.52 5.05 12.85
N ASP A 236 -20.93 5.06 11.58
CA ASP A 236 -21.34 3.88 10.82
C ASP A 236 -20.42 3.75 9.61
N ASN A 237 -19.64 2.66 9.53
CA ASN A 237 -18.69 2.46 8.45
C ASN A 237 -19.34 2.25 7.07
N GLN A 238 -20.65 2.00 7.02
CA GLN A 238 -21.41 1.83 5.78
C GLN A 238 -22.06 3.14 5.30
N GLU A 239 -21.97 4.21 6.11
CA GLU A 239 -22.50 5.54 5.84
C GLU A 239 -21.36 6.57 5.91
N PRO A 240 -20.53 6.67 4.86
CA PRO A 240 -19.45 7.65 4.81
C PRO A 240 -19.96 9.08 5.05
N GLU A 241 -19.28 9.80 5.93
CA GLU A 241 -19.60 11.19 6.26
C GLU A 241 -18.68 12.13 5.49
N GLU A 242 -19.24 12.94 4.59
CA GLU A 242 -18.47 13.91 3.80
C GLU A 242 -18.26 15.21 4.58
N TYR A 243 -17.03 15.72 4.57
CA TYR A 243 -16.73 17.11 4.94
C TYR A 243 -16.97 18.05 3.77
N GLY A 244 -16.71 17.60 2.55
CA GLY A 244 -16.98 18.33 1.33
C GLY A 244 -16.60 17.55 0.08
N SER A 245 -17.15 17.97 -1.05
CA SER A 245 -16.90 17.33 -2.34
C SER A 245 -17.07 18.33 -3.46
N SER A 246 -16.04 18.48 -4.30
CA SER A 246 -16.01 19.46 -5.38
C SER A 246 -15.39 18.87 -6.65
N VAL A 247 -15.94 19.24 -7.81
CA VAL A 247 -15.27 18.98 -9.10
C VAL A 247 -14.03 19.85 -9.15
N LEU A 248 -12.88 19.27 -9.52
CA LEU A 248 -11.61 19.99 -9.57
C LEU A 248 -11.72 21.15 -10.58
N ALA A 249 -11.61 22.36 -10.06
CA ALA A 249 -11.59 23.56 -10.87
C ALA A 249 -10.25 23.69 -11.63
N GLY A 250 -10.27 24.30 -12.82
CA GLY A 250 -9.05 24.54 -13.61
C GLY A 250 -8.41 23.29 -14.21
N VAL A 251 -9.12 22.14 -14.18
CA VAL A 251 -8.80 20.96 -14.99
C VAL A 251 -9.71 21.01 -16.21
N ASP A 252 -9.11 21.06 -17.40
CA ASP A 252 -9.86 21.10 -18.65
C ASP A 252 -10.65 19.79 -18.86
N ALA A 253 -11.80 19.89 -19.53
CA ALA A 253 -12.66 18.73 -19.73
C ALA A 253 -11.95 17.60 -20.49
N GLY A 254 -12.00 16.39 -19.94
CA GLY A 254 -11.36 15.19 -20.49
C GLY A 254 -9.85 15.11 -20.26
N VAL A 255 -9.25 16.01 -19.46
CA VAL A 255 -7.87 15.85 -18.98
C VAL A 255 -7.86 14.84 -17.85
N GLU A 256 -7.03 13.81 -18.00
CA GLU A 256 -6.88 12.71 -17.04
C GLU A 256 -5.48 12.68 -16.43
N GLY A 257 -5.34 11.92 -15.34
CA GLY A 257 -4.04 11.67 -14.70
C GLY A 257 -3.78 12.49 -13.44
N ALA A 258 -4.81 13.12 -12.87
CA ALA A 258 -4.72 13.71 -11.54
C ALA A 258 -4.48 12.61 -10.49
N ARG A 259 -3.70 12.92 -9.45
CA ARG A 259 -3.28 11.97 -8.41
C ARG A 259 -3.12 12.64 -7.07
N ILE A 260 -3.43 11.95 -5.99
CA ILE A 260 -3.18 12.43 -4.64
C ILE A 260 -1.70 12.19 -4.32
N LEU A 261 -1.00 13.27 -3.98
CA LEU A 261 0.41 13.21 -3.57
C LEU A 261 0.54 12.94 -2.06
N GLY A 262 -0.46 13.29 -1.29
CA GLY A 262 -0.52 13.03 0.14
C GLY A 262 -1.69 13.73 0.81
N VAL A 263 -2.03 13.26 2.02
CA VAL A 263 -3.00 13.88 2.91
C VAL A 263 -2.32 14.04 4.27
N SER A 264 -2.23 15.27 4.78
CA SER A 264 -1.60 15.58 6.05
C SER A 264 -2.47 16.49 6.87
N GLY A 265 -2.87 16.02 8.06
CA GLY A 265 -3.92 16.66 8.84
C GLY A 265 -5.16 16.86 7.96
N GLU A 266 -5.54 18.12 7.77
CA GLU A 266 -6.69 18.51 6.95
C GLU A 266 -6.31 18.95 5.53
N THR A 267 -5.04 18.87 5.13
CA THR A 267 -4.58 19.32 3.82
C THR A 267 -4.37 18.14 2.88
N THR A 268 -4.83 18.29 1.64
CA THR A 268 -4.63 17.31 0.57
C THR A 268 -3.84 17.94 -0.57
N ALA A 269 -2.74 17.32 -0.96
CA ALA A 269 -2.00 17.71 -2.16
C ALA A 269 -2.39 16.81 -3.33
N VAL A 270 -2.72 17.43 -4.46
CA VAL A 270 -3.13 16.75 -5.69
C VAL A 270 -2.25 17.24 -6.83
N TYR A 271 -1.65 16.31 -7.57
CA TYR A 271 -1.09 16.63 -8.88
C TYR A 271 -2.23 16.88 -9.87
N LEU A 272 -2.22 18.06 -10.49
CA LEU A 272 -3.16 18.47 -11.52
C LEU A 272 -2.44 18.47 -12.87
N PRO A 273 -2.87 17.62 -13.82
CA PRO A 273 -2.23 17.52 -15.13
C PRO A 273 -2.31 18.80 -15.95
N ALA A 274 -1.41 18.92 -16.92
CA ALA A 274 -1.44 20.01 -17.88
C ALA A 274 -2.72 19.95 -18.73
N GLY A 275 -3.40 21.09 -18.82
CA GLY A 275 -4.52 21.31 -19.72
C GLY A 275 -4.12 22.05 -21.00
N LYS A 276 -5.13 22.46 -21.78
CA LYS A 276 -5.00 23.37 -22.91
C LYS A 276 -4.56 24.76 -22.48
N THR A 277 -4.98 25.19 -21.28
CA THR A 277 -4.77 26.56 -20.78
C THR A 277 -3.94 26.64 -19.49
N SER A 278 -3.63 25.50 -18.87
CA SER A 278 -2.87 25.40 -17.62
C SER A 278 -1.72 24.40 -17.75
N GLY A 279 -0.56 24.72 -17.14
CA GLY A 279 0.57 23.79 -17.04
C GLY A 279 0.36 22.72 -15.94
N PRO A 280 1.27 21.73 -15.86
CA PRO A 280 1.26 20.76 -14.77
C PRO A 280 1.55 21.48 -13.45
N ARG A 281 0.83 21.13 -12.39
CA ARG A 281 0.92 21.83 -11.10
C ARG A 281 0.52 20.94 -9.93
N ILE A 282 0.88 21.36 -8.73
CA ILE A 282 0.41 20.77 -7.48
C ILE A 282 -0.65 21.72 -6.89
N GLY A 283 -1.87 21.23 -6.72
CA GLY A 283 -2.94 21.92 -5.99
C GLY A 283 -2.99 21.48 -4.53
N LEU A 284 -3.08 22.42 -3.61
CA LEU A 284 -3.35 22.15 -2.20
C LEU A 284 -4.82 22.47 -1.89
N PHE A 285 -5.48 21.54 -1.21
CA PHE A 285 -6.88 21.59 -0.85
C PHE A 285 -7.05 21.52 0.67
N ASP A 286 -8.04 22.23 1.20
CA ASP A 286 -8.38 22.21 2.62
C ASP A 286 -9.19 20.97 3.04
N GLY A 287 -9.56 20.90 4.32
CA GLY A 287 -10.26 19.78 4.92
C GLY A 287 -11.69 19.56 4.43
N THR A 288 -12.16 20.40 3.51
CA THR A 288 -13.46 20.31 2.82
C THR A 288 -13.32 20.15 1.31
N GLY A 289 -12.09 20.03 0.80
CA GLY A 289 -11.81 19.85 -0.63
C GLY A 289 -11.86 21.16 -1.44
N ASN A 290 -11.74 22.33 -0.79
CA ASN A 290 -11.63 23.60 -1.51
C ASN A 290 -10.15 23.91 -1.81
N ALA A 291 -9.87 24.42 -3.01
CA ALA A 291 -8.52 24.81 -3.40
C ALA A 291 -8.03 26.00 -2.56
N VAL A 292 -6.83 25.89 -2.02
CA VAL A 292 -6.16 26.89 -1.18
C VAL A 292 -5.02 27.56 -1.94
N SER A 293 -4.18 26.77 -2.60
CA SER A 293 -3.03 27.26 -3.36
C SER A 293 -2.64 26.30 -4.46
N GLU A 294 -1.91 26.80 -5.46
CA GLU A 294 -1.36 26.00 -6.56
C GLU A 294 0.11 26.35 -6.79
N TYR A 295 0.91 25.35 -7.14
CA TYR A 295 2.34 25.48 -7.42
C TYR A 295 2.63 24.90 -8.81
N ALA A 296 3.04 25.76 -9.75
CA ALA A 296 3.42 25.31 -11.08
C ALA A 296 4.67 24.41 -11.03
N LEU A 297 4.65 23.34 -11.82
CA LEU A 297 5.80 22.45 -12.00
C LEU A 297 6.64 22.92 -13.20
N SER A 298 7.96 22.75 -13.06
CA SER A 298 8.94 23.13 -14.09
C SER A 298 9.02 22.14 -15.25
N GLY A 299 8.78 20.85 -14.98
CA GLY A 299 8.91 19.78 -15.94
C GLY A 299 7.58 19.07 -16.26
N PRO A 300 7.54 18.29 -17.35
CA PRO A 300 6.45 17.36 -17.58
C PRO A 300 6.49 16.25 -16.52
N VAL A 301 5.30 15.71 -16.22
CA VAL A 301 5.14 14.60 -15.28
C VAL A 301 4.76 13.36 -16.07
N GLY A 302 5.47 12.26 -15.83
CA GLY A 302 5.23 10.97 -16.44
C GLY A 302 3.93 10.32 -15.97
N SER A 303 3.54 9.24 -16.64
CA SER A 303 2.38 8.42 -16.26
C SER A 303 2.67 7.46 -15.10
N ASP A 304 3.95 7.23 -14.78
CA ASP A 304 4.37 6.41 -13.66
C ASP A 304 5.15 7.32 -12.71
N THR A 305 4.54 7.63 -11.57
CA THR A 305 5.08 8.55 -10.57
C THR A 305 4.96 7.91 -9.21
N VAL A 306 5.93 8.16 -8.34
CA VAL A 306 5.94 7.53 -7.03
C VAL A 306 6.11 8.57 -5.95
N THR A 307 5.24 8.52 -4.95
CA THR A 307 5.38 9.30 -3.72
C THR A 307 5.94 8.40 -2.62
N SER A 308 6.94 8.89 -1.90
CA SER A 308 7.46 8.28 -0.68
C SER A 308 7.26 9.24 0.49
N THR A 309 6.70 8.72 1.58
CA THR A 309 6.44 9.45 2.82
C THR A 309 7.42 9.01 3.89
N GLY A 310 8.34 9.90 4.26
CA GLY A 310 9.20 9.74 5.43
C GLY A 310 8.68 10.54 6.63
N SER A 311 9.32 10.36 7.78
CA SER A 311 8.95 11.08 9.02
C SER A 311 9.21 12.59 8.93
N SER A 312 10.19 13.02 8.13
CA SER A 312 10.64 14.41 8.03
C SER A 312 10.39 15.04 6.66
N VAL A 313 10.04 14.27 5.63
CA VAL A 313 9.83 14.75 4.27
C VAL A 313 8.85 13.85 3.52
N ILE A 314 8.07 14.44 2.62
CA ILE A 314 7.38 13.70 1.55
C ILE A 314 8.12 14.00 0.26
N THR A 315 8.40 12.98 -0.53
CA THR A 315 9.11 13.11 -1.81
C THR A 315 8.28 12.52 -2.93
N TRP A 316 8.18 13.22 -4.04
CA TRP A 316 7.41 12.79 -5.19
C TRP A 316 8.29 12.77 -6.43
N TRP A 317 8.50 11.59 -6.99
CA TRP A 317 9.19 11.41 -8.24
C TRP A 317 8.23 11.54 -9.41
N THR A 318 8.50 12.52 -10.27
CA THR A 318 7.64 12.91 -11.40
C THR A 318 7.89 12.10 -12.67
N GLY A 319 8.83 11.16 -12.64
CA GLY A 319 9.34 10.48 -13.84
C GLY A 319 10.72 10.95 -14.28
N SER A 320 11.17 12.14 -13.83
CA SER A 320 12.47 12.71 -14.22
C SER A 320 13.14 13.56 -13.14
N GLU A 321 12.37 14.07 -12.19
CA GLU A 321 12.86 14.81 -11.03
C GLU A 321 12.17 14.31 -9.77
N VAL A 322 12.79 14.56 -8.61
CA VAL A 322 12.14 14.39 -7.32
C VAL A 322 11.81 15.75 -6.74
N VAL A 323 10.55 15.93 -6.35
CA VAL A 323 10.03 17.13 -5.68
C VAL A 323 9.89 16.84 -4.20
N SER A 324 10.45 17.70 -3.35
CA SER A 324 10.27 17.63 -1.90
C SER A 324 9.05 18.44 -1.48
N LEU A 325 8.21 17.84 -0.64
CA LEU A 325 7.02 18.43 -0.04
C LEU A 325 7.18 18.47 1.49
N GLY A 326 6.69 19.53 2.12
CA GLY A 326 6.59 19.60 3.58
C GLY A 326 5.64 18.53 4.13
N THR A 327 5.98 17.89 5.25
CA THR A 327 5.14 16.81 5.82
C THR A 327 3.83 17.32 6.40
N SER A 328 3.75 18.57 6.86
CA SER A 328 2.57 19.15 7.51
C SER A 328 1.67 19.95 6.58
N ASP A 329 2.26 20.73 5.67
CA ASP A 329 1.53 21.64 4.77
C ASP A 329 1.50 21.13 3.32
N LEU A 330 2.25 20.07 3.01
CA LEU A 330 2.39 19.49 1.67
C LEU A 330 2.90 20.47 0.61
N ALA A 331 3.39 21.65 1.02
CA ALA A 331 3.89 22.67 0.11
C ALA A 331 5.23 22.22 -0.50
N PRO A 332 5.42 22.37 -1.82
CA PRO A 332 6.70 22.10 -2.46
C PRO A 332 7.82 22.98 -1.90
N ARG A 333 8.99 22.39 -1.67
CA ARG A 333 10.16 23.05 -1.10
C ARG A 333 11.25 23.28 -2.14
N TRP A 334 11.63 22.20 -2.83
CA TRP A 334 12.67 22.18 -3.84
C TRP A 334 12.45 20.97 -4.77
N ALA A 335 13.11 20.98 -5.92
CA ALA A 335 13.12 19.87 -6.86
C ALA A 335 14.55 19.53 -7.29
N PHE A 336 14.83 18.25 -7.51
CA PHE A 336 16.13 17.75 -7.95
C PHE A 336 15.99 16.91 -9.24
N PRO A 337 16.56 17.36 -10.38
CA PRO A 337 16.43 16.68 -11.66
C PRO A 337 17.36 15.46 -11.79
N GLY A 338 17.04 14.56 -12.71
CA GLY A 338 17.83 13.35 -12.98
C GLY A 338 17.64 12.24 -11.94
N ALA A 339 16.61 12.37 -11.09
CA ALA A 339 16.23 11.35 -10.13
C ALA A 339 15.53 10.18 -10.84
N LEU A 340 15.75 8.98 -10.30
CA LEU A 340 15.16 7.73 -10.78
C LEU A 340 14.06 7.19 -9.86
N GLY A 341 13.75 7.94 -8.81
CA GLY A 341 12.73 7.61 -7.84
C GLY A 341 12.74 8.60 -6.66
N PRO A 342 11.86 8.40 -5.67
CA PRO A 342 11.61 9.39 -4.63
C PRO A 342 12.73 9.48 -3.58
N GLY A 343 13.53 8.42 -3.44
CA GLY A 343 14.61 8.36 -2.45
C GLY A 343 14.14 8.09 -1.02
N ALA A 344 15.10 8.07 -0.10
CA ALA A 344 14.87 7.81 1.33
C ALA A 344 15.82 8.61 2.21
N VAL A 345 15.38 8.97 3.42
CA VAL A 345 16.22 9.71 4.37
C VAL A 345 17.15 8.76 5.12
N MET A 346 18.44 9.10 5.19
CA MET A 346 19.44 8.44 6.03
C MET A 346 20.30 9.50 6.70
N ALA A 347 20.45 9.41 8.03
CA ALA A 347 21.33 10.29 8.81
C ALA A 347 21.13 11.81 8.56
N GLY A 348 19.90 12.24 8.24
CA GLY A 348 19.56 13.64 7.99
C GLY A 348 19.65 14.09 6.54
N ASP A 349 20.20 13.27 5.65
CA ASP A 349 20.30 13.53 4.21
C ASP A 349 19.29 12.69 3.41
N LEU A 350 18.94 13.15 2.21
CA LEU A 350 18.10 12.37 1.28
C LEU A 350 18.97 11.59 0.29
N LEU A 351 18.82 10.28 0.27
CA LEU A 351 19.45 9.38 -0.69
C LEU A 351 18.51 9.17 -1.87
N VAL A 352 18.84 9.77 -3.01
CA VAL A 352 18.03 9.72 -4.24
C VAL A 352 18.74 8.86 -5.28
N PRO A 353 18.11 7.82 -5.84
CA PRO A 353 18.71 7.04 -6.91
C PRO A 353 18.86 7.91 -8.17
N VAL A 354 20.05 7.91 -8.77
CA VAL A 354 20.41 8.61 -10.01
C VAL A 354 21.15 7.65 -10.95
N ASP A 355 21.33 8.03 -12.22
CA ASP A 355 21.98 7.16 -13.23
C ASP A 355 23.37 6.66 -12.78
N SER A 356 24.18 7.52 -12.16
CA SER A 356 25.54 7.18 -11.74
C SER A 356 25.63 6.52 -10.35
N GLY A 357 24.52 6.33 -9.65
CA GLY A 357 24.52 5.77 -8.29
C GLY A 357 23.42 6.32 -7.39
N ILE A 358 23.77 6.79 -6.20
CA ILE A 358 22.86 7.43 -5.25
C ILE A 358 23.36 8.83 -4.95
N ALA A 359 22.58 9.85 -5.31
CA ALA A 359 22.83 11.22 -4.94
C ALA A 359 22.46 11.41 -3.46
N VAL A 360 23.38 11.98 -2.69
CA VAL A 360 23.15 12.39 -1.30
C VAL A 360 22.85 13.88 -1.33
N LEU A 361 21.62 14.24 -1.01
CA LEU A 361 21.13 15.61 -1.03
C LEU A 361 20.93 16.13 0.39
N ASP A 362 21.24 17.41 0.59
CA ASP A 362 20.80 18.13 1.78
C ASP A 362 19.26 18.12 1.82
N LEU A 363 18.69 17.60 2.90
CA LEU A 363 17.25 17.38 3.01
C LEU A 363 16.43 18.68 2.94
N SER A 364 17.01 19.79 3.39
CA SER A 364 16.30 21.07 3.52
C SER A 364 16.31 21.89 2.23
N THR A 365 17.39 21.78 1.44
CA THR A 365 17.63 22.62 0.26
C THR A 365 17.61 21.85 -1.06
N GLY A 366 17.75 20.52 -1.03
CA GLY A 366 17.92 19.69 -2.22
C GLY A 366 19.31 19.82 -2.86
N ALA A 367 20.26 20.48 -2.20
CA ALA A 367 21.62 20.65 -2.71
C ALA A 367 22.37 19.32 -2.75
N LEU A 368 22.99 19.01 -3.90
CA LEU A 368 23.82 17.82 -4.05
C LEU A 368 25.09 17.94 -3.20
N LEU A 369 25.24 17.06 -2.21
CA LEU A 369 26.42 16.98 -1.36
C LEU A 369 27.49 16.12 -2.00
N ARG A 370 27.10 14.93 -2.49
CA ARG A 370 27.96 13.97 -3.19
C ARG A 370 27.13 12.88 -3.85
N THR A 371 27.78 12.03 -4.64
CA THR A 371 27.16 10.83 -5.24
C THR A 371 27.93 9.59 -4.83
N ILE A 372 27.24 8.60 -4.29
CA ILE A 372 27.78 7.27 -3.98
C ILE A 372 27.63 6.39 -5.24
N PRO A 373 28.73 5.91 -5.85
CA PRO A 373 28.63 5.07 -7.03
C PRO A 373 27.91 3.76 -6.72
N VAL A 374 26.90 3.41 -7.53
CA VAL A 374 26.20 2.12 -7.46
C VAL A 374 25.96 1.65 -8.89
N ALA A 375 26.49 0.47 -9.24
CA ALA A 375 26.24 -0.14 -10.53
C ALA A 375 24.81 -0.74 -10.56
N ARG A 376 24.08 -0.47 -11.64
CA ARG A 376 22.75 -1.03 -11.89
C ARG A 376 22.69 -1.57 -13.31
N ASP A 377 21.98 -2.68 -13.48
CA ASP A 377 21.66 -3.22 -14.79
C ASP A 377 20.66 -2.31 -15.54
N ALA A 378 20.35 -2.65 -16.80
CA ALA A 378 19.37 -1.94 -17.59
C ALA A 378 18.02 -1.84 -16.85
N ARG A 379 17.45 -0.63 -16.81
CA ARG A 379 16.33 -0.29 -15.93
C ARG A 379 14.99 -0.46 -16.62
N THR A 380 14.01 -0.95 -15.87
CA THR A 380 12.61 -1.03 -16.24
C THR A 380 11.75 -0.42 -15.13
N GLY A 381 11.62 0.91 -15.11
CA GLY A 381 10.75 1.64 -14.18
C GLY A 381 11.46 2.40 -13.04
N PRO A 382 10.69 2.95 -12.09
CA PRO A 382 11.22 3.69 -10.94
C PRO A 382 12.05 2.81 -10.00
N ILE A 383 12.97 3.46 -9.29
CA ILE A 383 13.72 2.88 -8.18
C ILE A 383 13.23 3.50 -6.88
N THR A 384 12.45 2.75 -6.11
CA THR A 384 12.04 3.21 -4.78
C THR A 384 13.03 2.72 -3.74
N THR A 385 13.30 3.55 -2.74
CA THR A 385 14.38 3.33 -1.78
C THR A 385 13.80 3.34 -0.37
N THR A 386 14.32 2.48 0.50
CA THR A 386 14.07 2.48 1.95
C THR A 386 15.40 2.25 2.67
N VAL A 387 15.48 2.64 3.94
CA VAL A 387 16.67 2.47 4.78
C VAL A 387 16.35 1.58 5.97
N ALA A 388 17.20 0.58 6.22
CA ALA A 388 17.14 -0.33 7.36
C ALA A 388 18.46 -0.26 8.15
N GLY A 389 18.59 0.76 8.98
CA GLY A 389 19.84 1.05 9.69
C GLY A 389 20.91 1.54 8.72
N ASP A 390 22.00 0.80 8.57
CA ASP A 390 23.08 1.09 7.62
C ASP A 390 22.92 0.40 6.26
N VAL A 391 21.82 -0.34 6.06
CA VAL A 391 21.47 -0.97 4.79
C VAL A 391 20.52 -0.06 3.99
N VAL A 392 20.86 0.19 2.73
CA VAL A 392 19.98 0.85 1.76
C VAL A 392 19.31 -0.23 0.91
N LEU A 393 17.99 -0.21 0.83
CA LEU A 393 17.21 -1.13 0.02
C LEU A 393 16.66 -0.40 -1.19
N GLU A 394 16.78 -1.02 -2.36
CA GLU A 394 16.18 -0.53 -3.60
C GLU A 394 15.18 -1.56 -4.14
N GLN A 395 13.95 -1.14 -4.40
CA GLN A 395 13.05 -1.89 -5.28
C GLN A 395 13.41 -1.48 -6.70
N ARG A 396 13.73 -2.47 -7.52
CA ARG A 396 14.08 -2.32 -8.93
C ARG A 396 13.16 -3.26 -9.71
N ALA A 397 12.09 -2.71 -10.29
CA ALA A 397 11.02 -3.50 -10.90
C ALA A 397 10.49 -4.58 -9.94
N ASP A 398 10.71 -5.85 -10.25
CA ASP A 398 10.24 -7.01 -9.49
C ASP A 398 11.24 -7.54 -8.45
N ARG A 399 12.32 -6.80 -8.15
CA ARG A 399 13.34 -7.22 -7.18
C ARG A 399 13.59 -6.19 -6.10
N VAL A 400 13.89 -6.68 -4.90
CA VAL A 400 14.51 -5.91 -3.83
C VAL A 400 16.00 -6.21 -3.82
N VAL A 401 16.84 -5.17 -3.82
CA VAL A 401 18.31 -5.27 -3.71
C VAL A 401 18.74 -4.54 -2.45
N ALA A 402 19.54 -5.22 -1.61
CA ALA A 402 20.15 -4.62 -0.44
C ALA A 402 21.59 -4.18 -0.72
N LEU A 403 21.93 -2.97 -0.27
CA LEU A 403 23.22 -2.32 -0.43
C LEU A 403 23.77 -1.93 0.93
N ARG A 404 25.08 -2.09 1.15
CA ARG A 404 25.77 -1.65 2.37
C ARG A 404 27.19 -1.19 2.09
#